data_AF-T0NG73-F1
#
_entry.id   AF-T0NG73-F1
#
_cell.length_a   1.000
_cell.length_b   1.000
_cell.length_c   1.000
_cell.angle_alpha   90.00
_cell.angle_beta   90.00
_cell.angle_gamma   90.00
#
_symmetry.space_group_name_H-M   'P 1'
#
loop_
_entity.id
_entity.type
_entity.pdbx_description
1 polymer ?
#
loop_
_entity_poly.entity_id
_entity_poly.type
_entity_poly.pdbx_seq_one_letter_code
_entity_poly.pdbx_strand_id
1 'polypeptide(L)' 'MTQVSIVQLKHKALKLPEPVKSLILSEPDTMDSNELISKLGTWDKLIAMGGTQK' A
#
# COMPACT_ATOMS: atom_id res chain seq x y z
N MET A 1 4.63 -9.47 -17.86
CA MET A 1 4.60 -9.10 -16.43
C MET A 1 5.68 -8.07 -16.22
N THR A 2 5.31 -6.91 -15.69
CA THR A 2 6.24 -5.78 -15.51
C THR A 2 6.48 -5.64 -14.03
N GLN A 3 7.69 -5.95 -13.58
CA GLN A 3 8.05 -5.79 -12.18
C GLN A 3 8.40 -4.34 -11.86
N VAL A 4 7.92 -3.88 -10.72
CA VAL A 4 8.17 -2.53 -10.20
C VAL A 4 8.70 -2.62 -8.78
N SER A 5 9.69 -1.79 -8.47
CA SER A 5 10.18 -1.66 -7.10
C SER A 5 9.25 -0.75 -6.29
N ILE A 6 8.89 -1.20 -5.08
CA ILE A 6 8.01 -0.47 -4.16
C ILE A 6 8.74 0.06 -2.93
N VAL A 7 10.08 0.01 -2.89
CA VAL A 7 10.89 0.48 -1.74
C VAL A 7 10.55 1.93 -1.37
N GLN A 8 10.37 2.80 -2.37
CA GLN A 8 9.97 4.20 -2.15
C GLN A 8 8.56 4.32 -1.54
N LEU A 9 7.64 3.41 -1.93
CA LEU A 9 6.30 3.35 -1.35
C LEU A 9 6.35 2.90 0.11
N LYS A 10 7.17 1.89 0.45
CA LYS A 10 7.37 1.42 1.82
C LYS A 10 7.89 2.53 2.75
N HIS A 11 8.85 3.34 2.29
CA HIS A 11 9.32 4.49 3.05
C HIS A 11 8.20 5.51 3.32
N LYS A 12 7.34 5.77 2.32
CA LYS A 12 6.17 6.65 2.49
C LYS A 12 5.12 6.03 3.41
N ALA A 13 4.97 4.70 3.39
CA ALA A 13 4.00 3.97 4.20
C ALA A 13 4.25 4.08 5.71
N LEU A 14 5.48 4.41 6.14
CA LEU A 14 5.79 4.68 7.55
C LEU A 14 4.93 5.79 8.18
N LYS A 15 4.40 6.70 7.36
CA LYS A 15 3.53 7.81 7.75
C LYS A 15 2.03 7.54 7.57
N LEU A 16 1.65 6.37 7.04
CA LEU A 16 0.26 5.99 6.84
C LEU A 16 -0.35 5.40 8.13
N PRO A 17 -1.68 5.49 8.30
CA PRO A 17 -2.36 4.86 9.43
C PRO A 17 -2.35 3.33 9.32
N GLU A 18 -2.53 2.67 10.46
CA GLU A 18 -2.85 1.24 10.48
C GLU A 18 -4.28 0.99 9.99
N PRO A 19 -4.57 -0.17 9.35
CA PRO A 19 -3.67 -1.29 9.10
C PRO A 19 -2.81 -1.13 7.82
N VAL A 20 -3.02 -0.06 7.05
CA VAL A 20 -2.46 0.11 5.70
C VAL A 20 -0.94 0.17 5.71
N LYS A 21 -0.35 0.82 6.72
CA LYS A 21 1.09 0.81 6.94
C LYS A 21 1.63 -0.63 7.04
N SER A 22 1.09 -1.44 7.93
CA SER A 22 1.55 -2.83 8.11
C SER A 22 1.40 -3.66 6.84
N LEU A 23 0.30 -3.49 6.11
CA LEU A 23 0.06 -4.18 4.84
C LEU A 23 1.15 -3.86 3.82
N ILE A 24 1.44 -2.58 3.57
CA ILE A 24 2.47 -2.17 2.59
C ILE A 24 3.86 -2.66 2.98
N LEU A 25 4.21 -2.61 4.28
CA LEU A 25 5.53 -3.04 4.76
C LEU A 25 5.73 -4.55 4.67
N SER A 26 4.65 -5.34 4.69
CA SER A 26 4.68 -6.81 4.58
C SER A 26 4.89 -7.33 3.16
N GLU A 27 4.65 -6.51 2.14
CA GLU A 27 4.86 -6.87 0.73
C GLU A 27 6.35 -7.06 0.39
N PRO A 28 6.71 -7.80 -0.67
CA PRO A 28 8.09 -7.82 -1.17
C PRO A 28 8.52 -6.45 -1.72
N ASP A 29 9.84 -6.20 -1.85
CA ASP A 29 10.37 -4.93 -2.36
C ASP A 29 10.11 -4.70 -3.86
N THR A 30 9.72 -5.75 -4.56
CA THR A 30 9.36 -5.76 -5.98
C THR A 30 8.10 -6.58 -6.20
N MET A 31 7.17 -6.10 -7.01
CA MET A 31 5.94 -6.83 -7.37
C MET A 31 5.49 -6.55 -8.80
N ASP A 32 4.53 -7.32 -9.32
CA ASP A 32 3.98 -7.04 -10.65
C ASP A 32 3.15 -5.75 -10.64
N SER A 33 3.26 -4.97 -11.70
CA SER A 33 2.55 -3.70 -11.86
C SER A 33 1.03 -3.83 -11.73
N ASN A 34 0.43 -4.92 -12.22
CA ASN A 34 -1.02 -5.12 -12.12
C ASN A 34 -1.43 -5.46 -10.68
N GLU A 35 -0.60 -6.24 -9.99
CA GLU A 35 -0.79 -6.53 -8.56
C GLU A 35 -0.70 -5.24 -7.73
N LEU A 36 0.30 -4.40 -8.01
CA LEU A 36 0.45 -3.11 -7.35
C LEU A 36 -0.78 -2.21 -7.55
N ILE A 37 -1.28 -2.08 -8.78
CA ILE A 37 -2.47 -1.27 -9.08
C ILE A 37 -3.69 -1.75 -8.27
N SER A 38 -3.90 -3.07 -8.21
CA SER A 38 -4.99 -3.67 -7.44
C SER A 38 -4.87 -3.40 -5.93
N LYS A 39 -3.68 -3.58 -5.36
CA LYS A 39 -3.41 -3.33 -3.94
C LYS A 39 -3.53 -1.84 -3.59
N LEU A 40 -3.04 -0.93 -4.44
CA LEU A 40 -3.20 0.52 -4.26
C LEU A 40 -4.68 0.90 -4.11
N GLY A 41 -5.55 0.36 -4.96
CA GLY A 41 -7.00 0.60 -4.86
C GLY A 41 -7.63 0.06 -3.57
N THR A 42 -7.08 -1.03 -3.02
CA THR A 42 -7.53 -1.58 -1.74
C THR A 42 -7.06 -0.74 -0.56
N TRP A 43 -5.78 -0.35 -0.56
CA TRP A 43 -5.20 0.50 0.49
C TRP A 43 -5.86 1.87 0.55
N ASP A 44 -6.17 2.48 -0.59
CA ASP A 44 -6.90 3.75 -0.66
C ASP A 44 -8.27 3.67 0.02
N LYS A 45 -9.04 2.61 -0.28
CA LYS A 45 -10.33 2.36 0.38
C LYS A 45 -10.19 2.15 1.89
N LEU A 46 -9.16 1.43 2.34
CA LEU A 46 -8.90 1.21 3.76
C LEU A 46 -8.58 2.53 4.49
N ILE A 47 -7.79 3.41 3.86
CA ILE A 47 -7.51 4.76 4.40
C ILE A 47 -8.82 5.56 4.50
N ALA A 48 -9.64 5.56 3.45
CA ALA A 48 -10.90 6.29 3.42
C ALA A 48 -11.90 5.79 4.50
N MET A 49 -11.99 4.47 4.69
CA MET A 49 -12.84 3.87 5.72
C MET A 49 -12.34 4.20 7.14
N GLY A 50 -11.02 4.15 7.39
CA GLY A 50 -10.44 4.56 8.67
C GLY A 50 -10.59 6.06 8.96
N GLY A 51 -10.70 6.89 7.90
CA GLY A 51 -10.99 8.33 8.01
C GLY A 51 -12.45 8.67 8.34
N THR A 52 -13.36 7.70 8.28
CA THR A 52 -14.80 7.90 8.54
C THR A 52 -15.18 7.69 10.02
N GLN A 53 -14.21 7.41 10.90
CA GLN A 53 -14.43 7.43 12.36
C GLN A 53 -14.02 8.79 12.95
N LYS A 54 -14.84 9.82 12.72
CA LYS A 54 -14.84 11.06 13.50
C LYS A 54 -16.27 11.49 13.78
#